data_AF-A0A520B511-F1
#
_entry.id   AF-A0A520B511-F1
#
_cell.length_a   1.000
_cell.length_b   1.000
_cell.length_c   1.000
_cell.angle_alpha   90.00
_cell.angle_beta   90.00
_cell.angle_gamma   90.00
#
_symmetry.space_group_name_H-M   'P 1'
#
loop_
_entity.id
_entity.type
_entity.pdbx_description
1 polymer ?
#
loop_
_entity_poly.entity_id
_entity_poly.type
_entity_poly.pdbx_seq_one_letter_code
_entity_poly.pdbx_strand_id
1 'polypeptide(L)'
;MNYDEMLHTLEEHHRRIIDGIGKIERHCAASCPGSDQLAKDRQSLTNASLARSKFVSETVVPALLEDADTDLRSALSDLLVALTAKRLMSNAHIAKWTYASIEADWAGYCSGARDIWAMMKTQIERERRVLITQLRLRSADKRRASVSRPGEFLGEDA
;
A
#
# COMPACT_ATOMS: atom_id res chain seq x y z
N MET A 1 -1.33 16.85 -5.77
CA MET A 1 -1.85 16.17 -4.57
C MET A 1 -1.04 16.65 -3.39
N ASN A 2 -1.68 17.07 -2.30
CA ASN A 2 -0.97 17.46 -1.08
C ASN A 2 -0.68 16.24 -0.19
N TYR A 3 0.11 16.42 0.88
CA TYR A 3 0.51 15.32 1.75
C TYR A 3 -0.65 14.70 2.55
N ASP A 4 -1.69 15.46 2.89
CA ASP A 4 -2.89 14.95 3.58
C ASP A 4 -3.72 14.06 2.63
N GLU A 5 -3.91 14.49 1.37
CA GLU A 5 -4.56 13.69 0.32
C GLU A 5 -3.79 12.41 0.03
N MET A 6 -2.45 12.48 0.00
CA MET A 6 -1.60 11.30 -0.20
C MET A 6 -1.72 10.32 0.98
N LEU A 7 -1.72 10.84 2.20
CA LEU A 7 -1.87 10.04 3.42
C LEU A 7 -3.20 9.27 3.42
N HIS A 8 -4.30 9.99 3.23
CA HIS A 8 -5.63 9.38 3.19
C HIS A 8 -5.75 8.33 2.08
N THR A 9 -5.21 8.62 0.89
CA THR A 9 -5.22 7.68 -0.24
C THR A 9 -4.41 6.41 0.06
N LEU A 10 -3.24 6.56 0.69
CA LEU A 10 -2.41 5.42 1.09
C LEU A 10 -3.08 4.55 2.16
N GLU A 11 -3.69 5.17 3.17
CA GLU A 11 -4.43 4.48 4.22
C GLU A 11 -5.63 3.70 3.64
N GLU A 12 -6.34 4.28 2.67
CA GLU A 12 -7.43 3.62 1.97
C GLU A 12 -6.94 2.41 1.14
N HIS A 13 -5.78 2.54 0.47
CA HIS A 13 -5.16 1.40 -0.20
C HIS A 13 -4.81 0.27 0.78
N HIS A 14 -4.25 0.60 1.95
CA HIS A 14 -3.95 -0.39 2.99
C HIS A 14 -5.22 -1.09 3.47
N ARG A 15 -6.28 -0.32 3.76
CA ARG A 15 -7.56 -0.87 4.20
C ARG A 15 -8.14 -1.85 3.18
N ARG A 16 -8.19 -1.48 1.90
CA ARG A 16 -8.70 -2.36 0.82
C ARG A 16 -7.95 -3.68 0.72
N ILE A 17 -6.63 -3.66 0.90
CA ILE A 17 -5.81 -4.88 0.86
C ILE A 17 -6.11 -5.77 2.08
N ILE A 18 -6.18 -5.18 3.27
CA ILE A 18 -6.50 -5.93 4.49
C ILE A 18 -7.91 -6.56 4.40
N ASP A 19 -8.90 -5.79 3.95
CA ASP A 19 -10.26 -6.28 3.73
C ASP A 19 -10.29 -7.42 2.69
N GLY A 20 -9.53 -7.27 1.60
CA GLY A 20 -9.39 -8.28 0.55
C GLY A 20 -8.75 -9.57 1.06
N ILE A 21 -7.70 -9.48 1.87
CA ILE A 21 -7.09 -10.64 2.52
C ILE A 21 -8.12 -11.35 3.40
N GLY A 22 -8.86 -10.61 4.23
CA GLY A 22 -9.88 -11.19 5.12
C GLY A 22 -10.99 -11.92 4.37
N LYS A 23 -11.36 -11.48 3.15
CA LYS A 23 -12.31 -12.21 2.29
C LYS A 23 -11.77 -13.57 1.87
N ILE A 24 -10.54 -13.62 1.40
CA ILE A 24 -9.93 -14.87 0.93
C ILE A 24 -9.66 -15.82 2.12
N GLU A 25 -9.24 -15.30 3.27
CA GLU A 25 -9.10 -16.07 4.51
C GLU A 25 -10.42 -16.79 4.88
N ARG A 26 -11.58 -16.13 4.71
CA ARG A 26 -12.89 -16.76 4.93
C ARG A 26 -13.20 -17.87 3.94
N HIS A 27 -12.87 -17.70 2.65
CA HIS A 27 -13.01 -18.77 1.66
C HIS A 27 -12.16 -19.99 2.05
N CYS A 28 -10.91 -19.77 2.46
CA CYS A 28 -10.00 -20.81 2.94
C CYS A 28 -10.53 -21.53 4.18
N ALA A 29 -11.13 -20.82 5.14
CA ALA A 29 -11.72 -21.41 6.34
C ALA A 29 -13.01 -22.19 6.06
N ALA A 30 -13.82 -21.76 5.09
CA ALA A 30 -15.07 -22.41 4.72
C ALA A 30 -14.88 -23.66 3.83
N SER A 31 -13.64 -23.97 3.42
CA SER A 31 -13.32 -25.08 2.50
C SER A 31 -14.16 -25.05 1.21
N CYS A 32 -14.29 -23.86 0.61
CA CYS A 32 -15.01 -23.65 -0.66
C CYS A 32 -14.01 -23.44 -1.81
N PRO A 33 -13.44 -24.53 -2.38
CA PRO A 33 -12.58 -24.42 -3.55
C PRO A 33 -13.38 -23.94 -4.76
N GLY A 34 -12.71 -23.23 -5.68
CA GLY A 34 -13.24 -23.02 -7.03
C GLY A 34 -14.55 -22.22 -7.13
N SER A 35 -14.88 -21.34 -6.18
CA SER A 35 -16.05 -20.47 -6.37
C SER A 35 -15.72 -19.26 -7.27
N ASP A 36 -16.68 -18.85 -8.10
CA ASP A 36 -16.60 -17.58 -8.83
C ASP A 36 -16.35 -16.38 -7.90
N GLN A 37 -16.87 -16.47 -6.67
CA GLN A 37 -16.67 -15.45 -5.66
C GLN A 37 -15.22 -15.40 -5.19
N LEU A 38 -14.56 -16.55 -4.97
CA LEU A 38 -13.13 -16.61 -4.67
C LEU A 38 -12.32 -16.02 -5.82
N ALA A 39 -12.62 -16.35 -7.07
CA ALA A 39 -11.93 -15.80 -8.23
C ALA A 39 -12.03 -14.26 -8.29
N LYS A 40 -13.24 -13.71 -8.06
CA LYS A 40 -13.50 -12.27 -7.99
C LYS A 40 -12.75 -11.60 -6.83
N ASP A 41 -12.74 -12.21 -5.65
CA ASP A 41 -12.05 -11.66 -4.48
C ASP A 41 -10.53 -11.67 -4.67
N ARG A 42 -9.96 -12.74 -5.26
CA ARG A 42 -8.54 -12.81 -5.64
C ARG A 42 -8.15 -11.74 -6.66
N GLN A 43 -8.96 -11.56 -7.70
CA GLN A 43 -8.70 -10.52 -8.71
C GLN A 43 -8.77 -9.13 -8.09
N SER A 44 -9.75 -8.88 -7.21
CA SER A 44 -9.90 -7.61 -6.51
C SER A 44 -8.68 -7.30 -5.63
N LEU A 45 -8.17 -8.28 -4.87
CA LEU A 45 -6.98 -8.12 -4.05
C LEU A 45 -5.74 -7.83 -4.89
N THR A 46 -5.55 -8.55 -6.01
CA THR A 46 -4.47 -8.30 -6.97
C THR A 46 -4.51 -6.87 -7.49
N ASN A 47 -5.69 -6.40 -7.92
CA ASN A 47 -5.88 -5.05 -8.44
C ASN A 47 -5.60 -3.99 -7.37
N ALA A 48 -6.07 -4.21 -6.13
CA ALA A 48 -5.80 -3.32 -5.00
C ALA A 48 -4.29 -3.23 -4.69
N SER A 49 -3.59 -4.37 -4.72
CA SER A 49 -2.14 -4.43 -4.50
C SER A 49 -1.34 -3.71 -5.60
N LEU A 50 -1.74 -3.87 -6.87
CA LEU A 50 -1.15 -3.16 -8.00
C LEU A 50 -1.38 -1.65 -7.91
N ALA A 51 -2.62 -1.24 -7.62
CA ALA A 51 -2.96 0.17 -7.46
C ALA A 51 -2.16 0.83 -6.33
N ARG A 52 -2.07 0.16 -5.17
CA ARG A 52 -1.21 0.60 -4.05
C ARG A 52 0.25 0.73 -4.50
N SER A 53 0.78 -0.30 -5.16
CA SER A 53 2.18 -0.30 -5.59
C SER A 53 2.49 0.88 -6.52
N LYS A 54 1.61 1.11 -7.50
CA LYS A 54 1.70 2.22 -8.44
C LYS A 54 1.67 3.56 -7.72
N PHE A 55 0.69 3.74 -6.83
CA PHE A 55 0.54 4.97 -6.05
C PHE A 55 1.78 5.26 -5.19
N VAL A 56 2.32 4.24 -4.52
CA VAL A 56 3.54 4.41 -3.71
C VAL A 56 4.73 4.78 -4.59
N SER A 57 4.98 4.07 -5.69
CA SER A 57 6.18 4.29 -6.50
C SER A 57 6.13 5.54 -7.36
N GLU A 58 4.95 5.93 -7.86
CA GLU A 58 4.80 7.02 -8.84
C GLU A 58 4.31 8.32 -8.20
N THR A 59 3.80 8.30 -6.97
CA THR A 59 3.24 9.50 -6.33
C THR A 59 3.87 9.77 -4.96
N VAL A 60 3.78 8.82 -4.03
CA VAL A 60 4.22 9.06 -2.65
C VAL A 60 5.74 9.19 -2.55
N VAL A 61 6.48 8.23 -3.10
CA VAL A 61 7.94 8.24 -2.99
C VAL A 61 8.57 9.45 -3.69
N PRO A 62 8.23 9.79 -4.95
CA PRO A 62 8.75 11.00 -5.59
C PRO A 62 8.51 12.28 -4.78
N ALA A 63 7.30 12.46 -4.24
CA ALA A 63 6.96 13.64 -3.45
C ALA A 63 7.70 13.72 -2.10
N LEU A 64 8.08 12.58 -1.52
CA LEU A 64 8.89 12.54 -0.30
C LEU A 64 10.38 12.74 -0.58
N LEU A 65 10.85 12.46 -1.79
CA LEU A 65 12.24 12.61 -2.19
C LEU A 65 12.67 14.07 -2.38
N GLU A 66 11.73 14.97 -2.72
CA GLU A 66 12.01 16.39 -3.01
C GLU A 66 12.81 17.07 -1.89
N ASP A 67 12.48 16.79 -0.62
CA ASP A 67 13.22 17.30 0.55
C ASP A 67 13.74 16.17 1.45
N ALA A 68 14.08 15.02 0.90
CA ALA A 68 14.59 13.91 1.69
C ALA A 68 16.05 14.16 2.09
N ASP A 69 16.39 13.91 3.37
CA ASP A 69 17.77 13.74 3.79
C ASP A 69 18.34 12.38 3.32
N THR A 70 19.61 12.13 3.58
CA THR A 70 20.30 10.90 3.16
C THR A 70 19.63 9.65 3.73
N ASP A 71 19.20 9.68 4.99
CA ASP A 71 18.61 8.53 5.68
C ASP A 71 17.23 8.20 5.09
N LEU A 72 16.39 9.21 4.86
CA LEU A 72 15.10 9.04 4.24
C LEU A 72 15.24 8.55 2.79
N ARG A 73 16.19 9.07 2.01
CA ARG A 73 16.44 8.57 0.64
C ARG A 73 16.81 7.08 0.63
N SER A 74 17.65 6.65 1.56
CA SER A 74 18.01 5.24 1.71
C SER A 74 16.79 4.39 2.07
N ALA A 75 16.00 4.82 3.06
CA ALA A 75 14.79 4.10 3.47
C ALA A 75 13.74 3.99 2.34
N LEU A 76 13.58 5.04 1.53
CA LEU A 76 12.67 5.05 0.38
C LEU A 76 13.18 4.13 -0.75
N SER A 77 14.48 4.12 -1.01
CA SER A 77 15.09 3.22 -2.00
C SER A 77 14.90 1.75 -1.62
N ASP A 78 15.17 1.39 -0.36
CA ASP A 78 14.96 0.03 0.12
C ASP A 78 13.49 -0.40 0.06
N LEU A 79 12.56 0.55 0.23
CA LEU A 79 11.14 0.31 0.10
C LEU A 79 10.77 0.00 -1.35
N LEU A 80 11.29 0.73 -2.33
CA LEU A 80 11.07 0.49 -3.76
C LEU A 80 11.65 -0.86 -4.23
N VAL A 81 12.85 -1.21 -3.76
CA VAL A 81 13.46 -2.53 -4.04
C VAL A 81 12.56 -3.64 -3.50
N ALA A 82 12.11 -3.53 -2.25
CA ALA A 82 11.20 -4.50 -1.66
C ALA A 82 9.87 -4.59 -2.41
N LEU A 83 9.31 -3.47 -2.88
CA LEU A 83 8.08 -3.48 -3.68
C LEU A 83 8.24 -4.25 -4.99
N THR A 84 9.35 -4.05 -5.68
CA THR A 84 9.65 -4.72 -6.96
C THR A 84 9.75 -6.23 -6.76
N ALA A 85 10.50 -6.67 -5.75
CA ALA A 85 10.65 -8.09 -5.42
C ALA A 85 9.29 -8.74 -5.07
N LYS A 86 8.48 -8.08 -4.24
CA LYS A 86 7.16 -8.59 -3.82
C LYS A 86 6.15 -8.65 -4.98
N ARG A 87 6.27 -7.74 -5.95
CA ARG A 87 5.47 -7.78 -7.18
C ARG A 87 5.80 -9.01 -8.02
N LEU A 88 7.08 -9.37 -8.14
CA LEU A 88 7.50 -10.58 -8.84
C LEU A 88 6.92 -11.84 -8.16
N MET A 89 7.00 -11.92 -6.82
CA MET A 89 6.40 -13.03 -6.06
C MET A 89 4.88 -13.12 -6.24
N SER A 90 4.18 -11.98 -6.21
CA SER A 90 2.74 -11.93 -6.43
C SER A 90 2.35 -12.40 -7.83
N ASN A 91 3.10 -11.99 -8.87
CA ASN A 91 2.88 -12.43 -10.24
C ASN A 91 3.07 -13.94 -10.40
N ALA A 92 4.15 -14.50 -9.81
CA ALA A 92 4.39 -15.94 -9.82
C ALA A 92 3.27 -16.71 -9.11
N HIS A 93 2.76 -16.19 -7.98
CA HIS A 93 1.63 -16.79 -7.27
C HIS A 93 0.36 -16.79 -8.11
N ILE A 94 0.03 -15.67 -8.77
CA ILE A 94 -1.15 -15.57 -9.63
C ILE A 94 -1.04 -16.52 -10.82
N ALA A 95 0.13 -16.61 -11.45
CA ALA A 95 0.38 -17.49 -12.59
C ALA A 95 0.27 -18.98 -12.19
N LYS A 96 0.76 -19.35 -11.00
CA LYS A 96 0.68 -20.72 -10.48
C LYS A 96 -0.76 -21.14 -10.15
N TRP A 97 -1.51 -20.27 -9.49
CA TRP A 97 -2.82 -20.59 -8.93
C TRP A 97 -3.94 -20.14 -9.85
N THR A 98 -4.17 -20.93 -10.89
CA THR A 98 -5.33 -20.83 -11.79
C THR A 98 -6.55 -21.46 -11.13
N TYR A 99 -7.73 -21.29 -11.73
CA TYR A 99 -8.93 -21.96 -11.26
C TYR A 99 -8.74 -23.48 -11.15
N ALA A 100 -8.21 -24.11 -12.21
CA ALA A 100 -7.97 -25.55 -12.26
C ALA A 100 -6.94 -26.03 -11.22
N SER A 101 -5.84 -25.30 -10.99
CA SER A 101 -4.84 -25.71 -10.00
C SER A 101 -5.30 -25.50 -8.56
N ILE A 102 -6.18 -24.53 -8.31
CA ILE A 102 -6.81 -24.32 -7.01
C ILE A 102 -7.81 -25.44 -6.70
N GLU A 103 -8.61 -25.88 -7.67
CA GLU A 103 -9.50 -27.03 -7.49
C GLU A 103 -8.72 -28.31 -7.25
N ALA A 104 -7.62 -28.53 -7.98
CA ALA A 104 -6.78 -29.71 -7.85
C ALA A 104 -5.98 -29.75 -6.54
N ASP A 105 -5.55 -28.60 -6.01
CA ASP A 105 -4.75 -28.49 -4.78
C ASP A 105 -5.19 -27.31 -3.92
N TRP A 106 -6.35 -27.47 -3.28
CA TRP A 106 -6.93 -26.45 -2.40
C TRP A 106 -6.06 -26.17 -1.17
N ALA A 107 -5.53 -27.23 -0.54
CA ALA A 107 -4.73 -27.10 0.67
C ALA A 107 -3.41 -26.38 0.39
N GLY A 108 -2.75 -26.72 -0.73
CA GLY A 108 -1.55 -26.04 -1.20
C GLY A 108 -1.82 -24.60 -1.59
N TYR A 109 -2.95 -24.30 -2.22
CA TYR A 109 -3.37 -22.93 -2.48
C TYR A 109 -3.52 -22.14 -1.18
N CYS A 110 -4.28 -22.66 -0.21
CA CYS A 110 -4.49 -22.00 1.08
C CYS A 110 -3.16 -21.74 1.80
N SER A 111 -2.24 -22.71 1.78
CA SER A 111 -0.91 -22.53 2.38
C SER A 111 -0.14 -21.42 1.68
N GLY A 112 0.01 -21.49 0.35
CA GLY A 112 0.76 -20.48 -0.40
C GLY A 112 0.12 -19.09 -0.37
N ALA A 113 -1.20 -19.00 -0.23
CA ALA A 113 -1.91 -17.74 -0.08
C ALA A 113 -1.58 -17.06 1.26
N ARG A 114 -1.49 -17.83 2.36
CA ARG A 114 -1.07 -17.30 3.68
C ARG A 114 0.31 -16.64 3.63
N ASP A 115 1.26 -17.23 2.91
CA ASP A 115 2.60 -16.66 2.76
C ASP A 115 2.55 -15.29 2.05
N ILE A 116 1.76 -15.19 0.98
CA ILE A 116 1.54 -13.94 0.26
C ILE A 116 0.86 -12.91 1.16
N TRP A 117 -0.14 -13.29 1.95
CA TRP A 117 -0.82 -12.38 2.87
C TRP A 117 0.11 -11.85 3.96
N ALA A 118 0.93 -12.72 4.55
CA ALA A 118 1.93 -12.33 5.55
C ALA A 118 2.94 -11.34 4.96
N MET A 119 3.39 -11.57 3.73
CA MET A 119 4.27 -10.67 2.99
C MET A 119 3.61 -9.30 2.73
N MET A 120 2.34 -9.29 2.31
CA MET A 120 1.57 -8.06 2.07
C MET A 120 1.34 -7.27 3.36
N LYS A 121 0.92 -7.93 4.45
CA LYS A 121 0.76 -7.31 5.79
C LYS A 121 2.08 -6.70 6.26
N THR A 122 3.19 -7.42 6.13
CA THR A 122 4.53 -6.90 6.47
C THR A 122 4.92 -5.68 5.64
N GLN A 123 4.57 -5.66 4.35
CA GLN A 123 4.81 -4.49 3.49
C GLN A 123 4.02 -3.27 3.96
N ILE A 124 2.73 -3.46 4.27
CA ILE A 124 1.86 -2.39 4.79
C ILE A 124 2.45 -1.81 6.09
N GLU A 125 2.92 -2.65 7.01
CA GLU A 125 3.55 -2.18 8.24
C GLU A 125 4.83 -1.38 7.99
N ARG A 126 5.63 -1.77 7.00
CA ARG A 126 6.80 -0.99 6.60
C ARG A 126 6.40 0.37 6.02
N GLU A 127 5.38 0.41 5.18
CA GLU A 127 4.85 1.65 4.60
C GLU A 127 4.25 2.56 5.68
N ARG A 128 3.57 2.00 6.68
CA ARG A 128 3.08 2.75 7.84
C ARG A 128 4.20 3.44 8.59
N ARG A 129 5.27 2.69 8.90
CA ARG A 129 6.42 3.22 9.65
C ARG A 129 7.17 4.30 8.89
N VAL A 130 7.35 4.15 7.58
CA VAL A 130 8.14 5.08 6.76
C VAL A 130 7.27 6.14 6.12
N LEU A 131 6.37 5.75 5.21
CA LEU A 131 5.65 6.68 4.34
C LEU A 131 4.59 7.46 5.11
N ILE A 132 3.73 6.78 5.88
CA ILE A 132 2.66 7.45 6.62
C ILE A 132 3.23 8.41 7.67
N THR A 133 4.27 8.00 8.40
CA THR A 133 4.97 8.87 9.35
C THR A 133 5.47 10.14 8.65
N GLN A 134 6.16 10.01 7.52
CA GLN A 134 6.71 11.15 6.79
C GLN A 134 5.62 12.06 6.21
N LEU A 135 4.56 11.48 5.65
CA LEU A 135 3.41 12.24 5.16
C LEU A 135 2.73 13.04 6.29
N ARG A 136 2.59 12.46 7.49
CA ARG A 136 2.03 13.15 8.67
C ARG A 136 2.91 14.31 9.14
N LEU A 137 4.22 14.08 9.23
CA LEU A 137 5.18 15.11 9.65
C LEU A 137 5.12 16.31 8.68
N ARG A 138 5.25 16.06 7.38
CA ARG A 138 5.24 17.12 6.36
C ARG A 138 3.90 17.84 6.26
N SER A 139 2.78 17.13 6.46
CA SER A 139 1.46 17.76 6.53
C SER A 139 1.34 18.70 7.73
N ALA A 140 1.88 18.30 8.89
CA ALA A 140 1.88 19.13 10.08
C ALA A 140 2.76 20.38 9.92
N ASP A 141 3.96 20.23 9.34
CA ASP A 141 4.86 21.35 9.07
C ASP A 141 4.23 22.37 8.12
N LYS A 142 3.57 21.89 7.05
CA LYS A 142 2.86 22.76 6.10
C LYS A 142 1.71 23.52 6.76
N ARG A 143 0.93 22.87 7.63
CA ARG A 143 -0.12 23.54 8.43
C ARG A 143 0.45 24.59 9.37
N ARG A 144 1.58 24.31 10.03
CA ARG A 144 2.25 25.27 10.92
C ARG A 144 2.74 26.49 10.14
N ALA A 145 3.38 26.28 8.99
CA ALA A 145 3.84 27.36 8.12
C ALA A 145 2.70 28.24 7.59
N SER A 146 1.52 27.68 7.32
CA SER A 146 0.34 28.48 6.91
C SER A 146 -0.26 29.30 8.05
N VAL A 147 -0.19 28.83 9.30
CA VAL A 147 -0.70 29.56 10.48
C VAL A 147 0.26 30.68 10.90
N SER A 148 1.57 30.51 10.70
CA SER A 148 2.60 31.52 11.00
C SER A 148 2.69 32.67 9.99
N ARG A 149 1.78 32.78 9.02
CA ARG A 149 1.56 33.97 8.17
C ARG A 149 0.31 34.77 8.59
N PRO A 150 0.23 35.38 9.80
CA PRO A 150 -0.74 36.41 10.07
C PRO A 150 -0.19 37.80 9.64
N GLY A 151 -0.80 38.37 8.61
CA GLY A 151 -0.86 39.82 8.32
C GLY A 151 0.43 40.62 8.31
N GLU A 152 1.07 40.73 7.13
CA GLU A 152 1.64 42.03 6.74
C GLU A 152 0.46 42.99 6.53
N PHE A 153 -0.03 43.57 7.63
CA PHE A 153 -0.88 44.75 7.58
C PHE A 153 0.06 45.91 7.21
N LEU A 154 0.13 46.22 5.92
CA LEU A 154 0.64 47.50 5.45
C LEU A 154 -0.26 48.59 6.04
N GLY A 155 0.22 49.19 7.12
CA GLY A 155 -0.27 50.45 7.67
C GLY A 155 0.79 51.52 7.44
N GLU A 156 1.13 51.78 6.18
CA GLU A 156 1.51 53.13 5.76
C GLU A 156 0.21 53.80 5.31
N ASP A 157 -0.24 54.81 6.06
CA ASP A 157 -0.57 56.11 5.49
C ASP A 157 -1.02 57.10 6.58
N ALA A 158 -0.34 58.26 6.52
CA ALA A 158 -0.69 59.61 6.99
C ALA A 158 -0.71 59.93 8.51
#